data_AF-A0A5Y5LXH3-F1
#
_entry.id   AF-A0A5Y5LXH3-F1
#
_cell.length_a   1.000
_cell.length_b   1.000
_cell.length_c   1.000
_cell.angle_alpha   90.00
_cell.angle_beta   90.00
_cell.angle_gamma   90.00
#
_symmetry.space_group_name_H-M   'P 1'
#
loop_
_entity.id
_entity.type
_entity.pdbx_description
1 polymer ?
#
loop_
_entity_poly.entity_id
_entity_poly.type
_entity_poly.pdbx_seq_one_letter_code
_entity_poly.pdbx_strand_id
1 'polypeptide(L)'
;ILFASANKIYVLSQKLYLCRLRANSISNHDKKITKANVSEYFKDIYETFGENAKEAKNYLKAASRVITALKLIEFFKDQKNENALAIKETFLPCYAKKALMIKKFKKDPLNLKEQLVLIKPFIQTKLPYDIWKFWQKIKNI
;
A
#
# COMPACT_ATOMS: atom_id res chain seq x y z
N ILE A 1 -3.81 7.14 7.50
CA ILE A 1 -5.06 7.76 8.00
C ILE A 1 -5.00 7.89 9.52
N LEU A 2 -5.01 6.81 10.33
CA LEU A 2 -4.98 6.91 11.80
C LEU A 2 -3.95 7.91 12.35
N PHE A 3 -2.66 7.75 12.01
CA PHE A 3 -1.61 8.67 12.46
C PHE A 3 -1.74 10.09 11.89
N ALA A 4 -2.37 10.26 10.72
CA ALA A 4 -2.62 11.57 10.12
C ALA A 4 -3.80 12.32 10.78
N SER A 5 -4.68 11.58 11.45
CA SER A 5 -5.79 12.14 12.22
C SER A 5 -5.45 12.35 13.70
N ALA A 6 -4.26 11.94 14.15
CA ALA A 6 -3.86 12.05 15.54
C ALA A 6 -3.30 13.45 15.84
N ASN A 7 -3.85 14.10 16.87
CA ASN A 7 -3.38 15.41 17.34
C ASN A 7 -2.12 15.29 18.22
N LYS A 8 -1.94 14.15 18.89
CA LYS A 8 -0.82 13.88 19.80
C LYS A 8 -0.33 12.46 19.55
N ILE A 9 0.93 12.33 19.16
CA ILE A 9 1.62 11.05 18.98
C ILE A 9 2.74 11.00 20.01
N TYR A 10 2.75 9.98 20.86
CA TYR A 10 3.78 9.75 21.86
C TYR A 10 4.52 8.45 21.53
N VAL A 11 5.85 8.49 21.58
CA VAL A 11 6.71 7.32 21.39
C VAL A 11 7.28 6.93 22.75
N LEU A 12 6.83 5.80 23.28
CA LEU A 12 7.41 5.20 24.47
C LEU A 12 8.66 4.40 24.07
N SER A 13 9.83 4.81 24.57
CA SER A 13 11.11 4.14 24.29
C SER A 13 11.31 2.82 25.05
N GLN A 14 10.32 2.37 25.81
CA GLN A 14 10.35 1.13 26.58
C GLN A 14 9.53 0.02 25.90
N LYS A 15 10.13 -1.17 25.77
CA LYS A 15 9.44 -2.36 25.24
C LYS A 15 8.54 -2.96 26.31
N LEU A 16 7.26 -2.59 26.29
CA LEU A 16 6.24 -3.15 27.20
C LEU A 16 5.38 -4.25 26.58
N TYR A 17 5.49 -4.48 25.27
CA TYR A 17 4.65 -5.43 24.55
C TYR A 17 5.34 -6.77 24.28
N LEU A 18 4.62 -7.86 24.55
CA LEU A 18 4.95 -9.21 24.11
C LEU A 18 4.18 -9.52 22.82
N CYS A 19 4.88 -9.59 21.68
CA CYS A 19 4.24 -9.98 20.42
C CYS A 19 3.86 -11.46 20.48
N ARG A 20 2.56 -11.77 20.46
CA ARG A 20 2.07 -13.16 20.41
C ARG A 20 1.73 -13.53 18.96
N LEU A 21 2.47 -14.49 18.42
CA LEU A 21 2.10 -15.15 17.17
C LEU A 21 1.06 -16.23 17.48
N ARG A 22 -0.13 -16.10 16.90
CA ARG A 22 -1.20 -17.11 17.03
C ARG A 22 -1.17 -18.06 15.86
N ALA A 23 -1.37 -19.35 16.14
CA ALA A 23 -1.72 -20.33 15.11
C ALA A 23 -2.98 -19.86 14.38
N ASN A 24 -3.08 -20.14 13.09
CA ASN A 24 -4.20 -19.73 12.23
C ASN A 24 -4.39 -18.20 12.14
N SER A 25 -3.30 -17.43 12.24
CA SER A 25 -3.33 -16.02 11.87
C SER A 25 -3.67 -15.87 10.38
N ILE A 26 -4.51 -14.88 10.06
CA ILE A 26 -4.79 -14.48 8.67
C ILE A 26 -3.54 -13.93 7.97
N SER A 27 -2.53 -13.51 8.75
CA SER A 27 -1.20 -13.16 8.26
C SER A 27 -0.36 -14.42 8.18
N ASN A 28 -0.53 -15.19 7.10
CA ASN A 28 0.30 -16.37 6.87
C ASN A 28 1.65 -15.98 6.24
N HIS A 29 2.75 -16.38 6.90
CA HIS A 29 4.13 -16.06 6.51
C HIS A 29 4.85 -17.20 5.79
N ASP A 30 4.17 -18.32 5.54
CA ASP A 30 4.74 -19.53 4.92
C ASP A 30 5.21 -19.37 3.46
N LYS A 31 4.98 -18.19 2.85
CA LYS A 31 5.27 -17.85 1.44
C LYS A 31 4.59 -18.77 0.41
N LYS A 32 3.70 -19.66 0.84
CA LYS A 32 2.94 -20.55 -0.06
C LYS A 32 1.72 -19.80 -0.57
N ILE A 33 1.44 -19.92 -1.87
CA ILE A 33 0.25 -19.36 -2.51
C ILE A 33 -0.51 -20.51 -3.15
N THR A 34 -1.54 -20.97 -2.45
CA THR A 34 -2.43 -22.06 -2.82
C THR A 34 -3.88 -21.56 -2.85
N LYS A 35 -4.81 -22.37 -3.35
CA LYS A 35 -6.26 -22.08 -3.32
C LYS A 35 -6.75 -21.74 -1.91
N ALA A 36 -6.27 -22.45 -0.89
CA ALA A 36 -6.62 -22.21 0.51
C ALA A 36 -6.19 -20.82 1.03
N ASN A 37 -5.30 -20.12 0.33
CA ASN A 37 -4.88 -18.76 0.68
C ASN A 37 -5.73 -17.68 0.02
N VAL A 38 -6.69 -18.06 -0.84
CA VAL A 38 -7.67 -17.14 -1.42
C VAL A 38 -8.92 -17.22 -0.57
N SER A 39 -9.31 -16.10 0.04
CA SER A 39 -10.57 -16.00 0.79
C SER A 39 -11.76 -16.23 -0.15
N GLU A 40 -12.81 -16.86 0.35
CA GLU A 40 -14.09 -17.03 -0.38
C GLU A 40 -14.63 -15.69 -0.89
N TYR A 41 -14.37 -14.60 -0.15
CA TYR A 41 -14.73 -13.23 -0.56
C TYR A 41 -14.12 -12.81 -1.93
N PHE A 42 -13.04 -13.45 -2.37
CA PHE A 42 -12.37 -13.17 -3.63
C PHE A 42 -12.56 -14.27 -4.68
N LYS A 43 -13.56 -15.12 -4.52
CA LYS A 43 -13.83 -16.24 -5.42
C LYS A 43 -14.03 -15.81 -6.87
N ASP A 44 -14.86 -14.79 -7.12
CA ASP A 44 -15.13 -14.31 -8.50
C ASP A 44 -13.84 -13.82 -9.19
N ILE A 45 -12.96 -13.17 -8.43
CA ILE A 45 -11.65 -12.72 -8.93
C ILE A 45 -10.77 -13.93 -9.22
N TYR A 46 -10.75 -14.92 -8.33
CA TYR A 46 -9.99 -16.15 -8.50
C TYR A 46 -10.42 -16.92 -9.75
N GLU A 47 -11.72 -17.08 -9.97
CA GLU A 47 -12.31 -17.69 -11.16
C GLU A 47 -11.99 -16.89 -12.43
N THR A 48 -12.04 -15.55 -12.35
CA THR A 48 -11.63 -14.67 -13.47
C THR A 48 -10.18 -14.93 -13.90
N PHE A 49 -9.30 -15.29 -12.97
CA PHE A 49 -7.90 -15.66 -13.25
C PHE A 49 -7.71 -17.16 -13.48
N GLY A 50 -8.76 -17.90 -13.85
CA GLY A 50 -8.67 -19.31 -14.21
C GLY A 50 -8.20 -20.19 -13.06
N GLU A 51 -8.64 -19.87 -11.84
CA GLU A 51 -8.24 -20.56 -10.61
C GLU A 51 -6.72 -20.54 -10.35
N ASN A 52 -6.02 -19.55 -10.92
CA ASN A 52 -4.60 -19.32 -10.64
C ASN A 52 -4.41 -18.46 -9.39
N ALA A 53 -4.13 -19.10 -8.25
CA ALA A 53 -4.06 -18.43 -6.96
C ALA A 53 -2.93 -17.38 -6.90
N LYS A 54 -1.82 -17.63 -7.61
CA LYS A 54 -0.70 -16.70 -7.69
C LYS A 54 -1.07 -15.45 -8.47
N GLU A 55 -1.72 -15.61 -9.62
CA GLU A 55 -2.14 -14.48 -10.45
C GLU A 55 -3.23 -13.65 -9.75
N ALA A 56 -4.27 -14.30 -9.22
CA ALA A 56 -5.35 -13.65 -8.48
C ALA A 56 -4.81 -12.85 -7.28
N LYS A 57 -3.91 -13.44 -6.48
CA LYS A 57 -3.29 -12.76 -5.32
C LYS A 57 -2.42 -11.56 -5.75
N ASN A 58 -1.70 -11.69 -6.86
CA ASN A 58 -0.90 -10.59 -7.40
C ASN A 58 -1.79 -9.45 -7.92
N TYR A 59 -2.90 -9.78 -8.58
CA TYR A 59 -3.90 -8.80 -9.01
C TYR A 59 -4.51 -8.08 -7.80
N LEU A 60 -5.01 -8.82 -6.79
CA LEU A 60 -5.56 -8.26 -5.56
C LEU A 60 -4.58 -7.31 -4.85
N LYS A 61 -3.29 -7.67 -4.83
CA LYS A 61 -2.23 -6.81 -4.29
C LYS A 61 -2.09 -5.51 -5.08
N ALA A 62 -2.16 -5.58 -6.41
CA ALA A 62 -2.13 -4.39 -7.27
C ALA A 62 -3.40 -3.54 -7.10
N ALA A 63 -4.58 -4.16 -7.12
CA ALA A 63 -5.87 -3.53 -6.90
C ALA A 63 -5.93 -2.79 -5.56
N SER A 64 -5.49 -3.44 -4.47
CA SER A 64 -5.40 -2.85 -3.14
C SER A 64 -4.56 -1.56 -3.12
N ARG A 65 -3.50 -1.48 -3.92
CA ARG A 65 -2.67 -0.26 -4.02
C ARG A 65 -3.38 0.88 -4.74
N VAL A 66 -4.14 0.58 -5.79
CA VAL A 66 -4.99 1.58 -6.47
C VAL A 66 -6.03 2.12 -5.50
N ILE A 67 -6.79 1.23 -4.86
CA ILE A 67 -7.83 1.59 -3.88
C ILE A 67 -7.23 2.41 -2.73
N THR A 68 -6.07 1.99 -2.21
CA THR A 68 -5.39 2.72 -1.14
C THR A 68 -4.98 4.12 -1.59
N ALA A 69 -4.41 4.26 -2.80
CA ALA A 69 -4.04 5.57 -3.33
C ALA A 69 -5.27 6.49 -3.45
N LEU A 70 -6.37 6.00 -4.01
CA LEU A 70 -7.62 6.76 -4.12
C LEU A 70 -8.15 7.20 -2.75
N LYS A 71 -8.19 6.28 -1.78
CA LYS A 71 -8.63 6.60 -0.40
C LYS A 71 -7.72 7.63 0.27
N LEU A 72 -6.41 7.59 0.00
CA LEU A 72 -5.49 8.59 0.54
C LEU A 72 -5.69 9.95 -0.14
N ILE A 73 -5.89 9.99 -1.47
CA ILE A 73 -6.18 11.23 -2.20
C ILE A 73 -7.42 11.90 -1.61
N GLU A 74 -8.49 11.13 -1.45
CA GLU A 74 -9.75 11.62 -0.89
C GLU A 74 -9.57 12.07 0.57
N PHE A 75 -8.94 11.24 1.40
CA PHE A 75 -8.69 11.57 2.80
C PHE A 75 -7.91 12.88 2.96
N PHE A 76 -6.90 13.13 2.11
CA PHE A 76 -6.03 14.30 2.20
C PHE A 76 -6.52 15.53 1.43
N LYS A 77 -7.73 15.50 0.86
CA LYS A 77 -8.32 16.63 0.14
C LYS A 77 -8.60 17.81 1.08
N ASP A 78 -9.14 17.52 2.27
CA ASP A 78 -9.62 18.53 3.22
C ASP A 78 -8.71 18.69 4.46
N GLN A 79 -7.59 17.96 4.52
CA GLN A 79 -6.70 17.97 5.69
C GLN A 79 -5.73 19.15 5.65
N LYS A 80 -5.68 19.89 6.75
CA LYS A 80 -4.78 21.05 6.93
C LYS A 80 -3.78 20.88 8.07
N ASN A 81 -3.93 19.85 8.90
CA ASN A 81 -3.03 19.63 10.02
C ASN A 81 -1.63 19.18 9.54
N GLU A 82 -0.59 19.59 10.25
CA GLU A 82 0.81 19.37 9.87
C GLU A 82 1.15 17.88 9.73
N ASN A 83 0.69 17.03 10.66
CA ASN A 83 0.90 15.58 10.61
C ASN A 83 0.30 14.95 9.34
N ALA A 84 -0.89 15.38 8.94
CA ALA A 84 -1.57 14.91 7.75
C ALA A 84 -0.82 15.34 6.49
N LEU A 85 -0.34 16.59 6.43
CA LEU A 85 0.46 17.07 5.30
C LEU A 85 1.79 16.29 5.20
N ALA A 86 2.50 16.10 6.32
CA ALA A 86 3.74 15.32 6.34
C ALA A 86 3.53 13.86 5.88
N ILE A 87 2.45 13.22 6.35
CA ILE A 87 2.11 11.86 5.94
C ILE A 87 1.68 11.81 4.47
N LYS A 88 0.93 12.81 3.98
CA LYS A 88 0.55 12.93 2.57
C LYS A 88 1.79 12.96 1.69
N GLU A 89 2.72 13.88 1.96
CA GLU A 89 3.96 14.05 1.18
C GLU A 89 4.84 12.80 1.22
N THR A 90 4.92 12.13 2.37
CA THR A 90 5.76 10.93 2.53
C THR A 90 5.16 9.70 1.85
N PHE A 91 3.86 9.44 2.03
CA PHE A 91 3.28 8.14 1.68
C PHE A 91 2.49 8.16 0.37
N LEU A 92 1.80 9.26 0.04
CA LEU A 92 0.93 9.29 -1.14
C LEU A 92 1.70 9.03 -2.44
N PRO A 93 2.90 9.61 -2.68
CA PRO A 93 3.68 9.29 -3.87
C PRO A 93 4.08 7.81 -3.98
N CYS A 94 4.39 7.18 -2.85
CA CYS A 94 4.77 5.77 -2.81
C CYS A 94 3.60 4.87 -3.23
N TYR A 95 2.39 5.14 -2.71
CA TYR A 95 1.19 4.40 -3.10
C TYR A 95 0.78 4.70 -4.55
N ALA A 96 0.86 5.97 -4.99
CA ALA A 96 0.58 6.37 -6.36
C ALA A 96 1.48 5.65 -7.37
N LYS A 97 2.80 5.57 -7.10
CA LYS A 97 3.74 4.81 -7.92
C LYS A 97 3.43 3.32 -7.93
N LYS A 98 3.10 2.74 -6.75
CA LYS A 98 2.77 1.31 -6.62
C LYS A 98 1.45 0.94 -7.31
N ALA A 99 0.49 1.87 -7.42
CA ALA A 99 -0.79 1.67 -8.11
C ALA A 99 -0.61 1.35 -9.60
N LEU A 100 0.46 1.87 -10.24
CA LEU A 100 0.77 1.59 -11.64
C LEU A 100 0.96 0.10 -11.96
N MET A 101 1.23 -0.74 -10.95
CA MET A 101 1.36 -2.18 -11.15
C MET A 101 0.11 -2.85 -11.72
N ILE A 102 -1.07 -2.24 -11.55
CA ILE A 102 -2.33 -2.76 -12.11
C ILE A 102 -2.29 -2.84 -13.65
N LYS A 103 -1.50 -1.99 -14.31
CA LYS A 103 -1.33 -2.00 -15.78
C LYS A 103 -0.72 -3.30 -16.32
N LYS A 104 -0.02 -4.07 -15.47
CA LYS A 104 0.62 -5.32 -15.89
C LYS A 104 -0.37 -6.47 -16.12
N PHE A 105 -1.59 -6.35 -15.59
CA PHE A 105 -2.60 -7.40 -15.71
C PHE A 105 -3.43 -7.17 -16.97
N LYS A 106 -3.67 -8.24 -17.73
CA LYS A 106 -4.56 -8.17 -18.91
C LYS A 106 -6.00 -7.96 -18.46
N LYS A 107 -6.49 -8.83 -17.59
CA LYS A 107 -7.82 -8.74 -16.96
C LYS A 107 -7.84 -7.71 -15.83
N ASP A 108 -8.95 -7.01 -15.67
CA ASP A 108 -9.18 -6.05 -14.59
C ASP A 108 -10.63 -6.14 -14.07
N PRO A 109 -10.99 -7.21 -13.36
CA PRO A 109 -12.37 -7.46 -12.91
C PRO A 109 -12.96 -6.35 -12.01
N LEU A 110 -12.12 -5.50 -11.41
CA LEU A 110 -12.56 -4.38 -10.56
C LEU A 110 -12.59 -3.03 -11.30
N ASN A 111 -12.31 -3.00 -12.60
CA ASN A 111 -12.25 -1.81 -13.44
C ASN A 111 -11.44 -0.64 -12.82
N LEU A 112 -10.25 -0.95 -12.29
CA LEU A 112 -9.41 0.00 -11.56
C LEU A 112 -8.41 0.75 -12.44
N LYS A 113 -8.15 0.28 -13.66
CA LYS A 113 -7.21 0.93 -14.60
C LYS A 113 -7.65 2.33 -14.98
N GLU A 114 -8.95 2.55 -15.17
CA GLU A 114 -9.51 3.86 -15.53
C GLU A 114 -9.27 4.90 -14.42
N GLN A 115 -9.29 4.45 -13.16
CA GLN A 115 -9.06 5.30 -11.99
C GLN A 115 -7.60 5.80 -11.86
N LEU A 116 -6.67 5.26 -12.66
CA LEU A 116 -5.28 5.73 -12.65
C LEU A 116 -5.14 7.18 -13.09
N VAL A 117 -6.11 7.73 -13.83
CA VAL A 117 -6.14 9.14 -14.22
C VAL A 117 -6.12 10.04 -12.98
N LEU A 118 -6.90 9.70 -11.94
CA LEU A 118 -6.98 10.44 -10.69
C LEU A 118 -5.69 10.34 -9.86
N ILE A 119 -4.93 9.24 -10.03
CA ILE A 119 -3.71 8.97 -9.27
C ILE A 119 -2.49 9.62 -9.93
N LYS A 120 -2.50 9.78 -11.26
CA LYS A 120 -1.37 10.25 -12.07
C LYS A 120 -0.70 11.53 -11.53
N PRO A 121 -1.43 12.56 -11.05
CA PRO A 121 -0.82 13.79 -10.53
C PRO A 121 0.08 13.58 -9.31
N PHE A 122 -0.14 12.50 -8.55
CA PHE A 122 0.56 12.24 -7.29
C PHE A 122 1.78 11.34 -7.45
N ILE A 123 2.10 10.94 -8.69
CA ILE A 123 3.28 10.11 -8.98
C ILE A 123 4.50 11.02 -8.99
N GLN A 124 5.07 11.30 -7.81
CA GLN A 124 6.37 11.97 -7.73
C GLN A 124 7.50 10.95 -7.96
N THR A 125 8.47 11.34 -8.77
CA THR A 125 9.69 10.57 -9.07
C THR A 125 10.81 10.84 -8.08
N LYS A 126 10.69 11.86 -7.22
CA LYS A 126 11.70 12.14 -6.20
C LYS A 126 11.60 11.08 -5.11
N LEU A 127 12.65 10.27 -4.99
CA LEU A 127 12.97 9.52 -3.78
C LEU A 127 13.80 10.45 -2.89
N PRO A 128 13.18 11.24 -1.99
CA PRO A 128 13.94 12.06 -1.05
C PRO A 128 14.84 11.20 -0.16
N TYR A 129 14.48 9.92 0.09
CA TYR A 129 15.31 9.01 0.87
C TYR A 129 16.60 8.59 0.16
N ASP A 130 16.57 8.26 -1.14
CA ASP A 130 17.80 7.86 -1.85
C ASP A 130 18.74 9.05 -2.03
N ILE A 131 18.17 10.24 -2.28
CA ILE A 131 18.91 11.50 -2.34
C ILE A 131 19.49 11.81 -0.95
N TRP A 132 18.68 11.81 0.12
CA TRP A 132 19.14 12.03 1.50
C TRP A 132 20.21 11.02 1.94
N LYS A 133 20.03 9.74 1.61
CA LYS A 133 20.99 8.67 1.90
C LYS A 133 22.28 8.85 1.10
N PHE A 134 22.20 9.32 -0.14
CA PHE A 134 23.35 9.69 -0.96
C PHE A 134 24.09 10.91 -0.35
N TRP A 135 23.38 11.95 0.07
CA TRP A 135 23.96 13.12 0.76
C TRP A 135 24.59 12.76 2.11
N GLN A 136 23.98 11.86 2.89
CA GLN A 136 24.57 11.29 4.11
C GLN A 136 25.87 10.52 3.82
N LYS A 137 25.92 9.82 2.67
CA LYS A 137 27.12 9.08 2.25
C LYS A 137 28.26 10.02 1.82
N ILE A 138 27.93 11.15 1.20
CA ILE A 138 28.90 12.20 0.82
C ILE A 138 29.41 12.97 2.04
N LYS A 139 28.55 13.25 3.03
CA LYS A 139 28.94 13.99 4.24
C LYS A 139 29.80 13.19 5.25
N ASN A 140 29.89 11.87 5.09
CA ASN A 140 30.66 10.96 5.95
C ASN A 140 31.98 10.47 5.28
N ILE A 141 32.47 11.18 4.26
CA ILE A 141 33.80 11.04 3.63
C ILE A 141 34.48 12.40 3.75
#